data_AF-X1P489-F1
#
_entry.id   AF-X1P489-F1
#
_cell.length_a   1.000
_cell.length_b   1.000
_cell.length_c   1.000
_cell.angle_alpha   90.00
_cell.angle_beta   90.00
_cell.angle_gamma   90.00
#
_symmetry.space_group_name_H-M   'P 1'
#
loop_
_entity.id
_entity.type
_entity.pdbx_description
1 polymer ?
#
loop_
_entity_poly.entity_id
_entity_poly.type
_entity_poly.pdbx_seq_one_letter_code
_entity_poly.pdbx_strand_id
1 'polypeptide(L)'
;ICKDGNIIAGNINLGNKIIVQAESQSKWLKSILKESTGKNYHVMPVIVFPGWFVQPMPEYLKKRIWILNPVAISSFIKSEPIRIQESDMHLAAFHISRYIRMYN
;
A
#
# COMPACT_ATOMS: atom_id res chain seq x y z
N ILE A 1 -5.38 16.90 0.83
CA ILE A 1 -4.31 15.98 0.36
C ILE A 1 -4.70 15.20 -0.88
N CYS A 2 -5.93 14.70 -1.05
CA CYS A 2 -6.36 14.20 -2.36
C CYS A 2 -7.62 14.92 -2.84
N LYS A 3 -7.60 15.46 -4.06
CA LYS A 3 -8.76 16.08 -4.72
C LYS A 3 -8.74 15.68 -6.19
N ASP A 4 -9.87 15.17 -6.69
CA ASP A 4 -10.03 14.74 -8.09
C ASP A 4 -8.94 13.74 -8.56
N GLY A 5 -8.48 12.87 -7.66
CA GLY A 5 -7.44 11.87 -7.95
C GLY A 5 -6.01 12.42 -7.99
N ASN A 6 -5.80 13.69 -7.64
CA ASN A 6 -4.47 14.29 -7.51
C ASN A 6 -4.07 14.46 -6.06
N ILE A 7 -2.76 14.40 -5.79
CA ILE A 7 -2.20 14.76 -4.49
C ILE A 7 -1.96 16.27 -4.43
N ILE A 8 -2.50 16.91 -3.40
CA ILE A 8 -2.30 18.33 -3.10
C ILE A 8 -1.58 18.43 -1.75
N ALA A 9 -0.38 19.01 -1.74
CA ALA A 9 0.41 19.26 -0.53
C ALA A 9 0.55 20.78 -0.33
N GLY A 10 -0.09 21.31 0.72
CA GLY A 10 -0.24 22.77 0.87
C GLY A 10 -0.97 23.37 -0.33
N ASN A 11 -0.32 24.29 -1.05
CA ASN A 11 -0.85 24.93 -2.25
C ASN A 11 -0.33 24.32 -3.56
N ILE A 12 0.44 23.23 -3.49
CA ILE A 12 1.07 22.60 -4.66
C ILE A 12 0.26 21.38 -5.07
N ASN A 13 -0.12 21.32 -6.34
CA ASN A 13 -0.67 20.12 -6.96
C ASN A 13 0.48 19.24 -7.46
N LEU A 14 0.71 18.11 -6.79
CA LEU A 14 1.72 17.11 -7.15
C LEU A 14 1.22 16.12 -8.22
N GLY A 15 -0.04 16.24 -8.65
CA GLY A 15 -0.68 15.38 -9.63
C GLY A 15 -0.97 13.98 -9.09
N ASN A 16 -1.21 13.04 -10.00
CA ASN A 16 -1.58 11.65 -9.67
C ASN A 16 -0.41 10.65 -9.77
N LYS A 17 0.78 11.09 -10.20
CA LYS A 17 1.93 10.20 -10.47
C LYS A 17 2.33 9.37 -9.25
N ILE A 18 2.24 9.96 -8.05
CA ILE A 18 2.55 9.29 -6.78
C ILE A 18 1.57 8.13 -6.52
N ILE A 19 0.27 8.34 -6.80
CA ILE A 19 -0.77 7.32 -6.68
C ILE A 19 -0.52 6.20 -7.70
N VAL A 20 -0.26 6.57 -8.95
CA VAL A 20 0.04 5.61 -10.03
C VAL A 20 1.28 4.77 -9.69
N GLN A 21 2.32 5.39 -9.13
CA GLN A 21 3.52 4.69 -8.70
C GLN A 21 3.21 3.67 -7.59
N ALA A 22 2.49 4.08 -6.53
CA ALA A 22 2.13 3.18 -5.44
C ALA A 22 1.31 1.97 -5.92
N GLU A 23 0.35 2.20 -6.82
CA GLU A 23 -0.46 1.14 -7.40
C GLU A 23 0.35 0.20 -8.29
N SER A 24 1.28 0.76 -9.07
CA SER A 24 2.15 -0.04 -9.93
C SER A 24 3.08 -0.94 -9.11
N GLN A 25 3.62 -0.42 -7.99
CA GLN A 25 4.45 -1.20 -7.08
C GLN A 25 3.66 -2.29 -6.35
N SER A 26 2.41 -2.02 -5.97
CA SER A 26 1.52 -3.05 -5.42
C SER A 26 1.26 -4.17 -6.43
N LYS A 27 0.97 -3.84 -7.69
CA LYS A 27 0.77 -4.82 -8.77
C LYS A 27 2.03 -5.64 -9.01
N TRP A 28 3.19 -4.99 -9.05
CA TRP A 28 4.48 -5.66 -9.20
C TRP A 28 4.73 -6.67 -8.07
N LEU A 29 4.58 -6.24 -6.81
CA LEU A 29 4.76 -7.14 -5.66
C LEU A 29 3.75 -8.30 -5.67
N LYS A 30 2.50 -8.04 -6.07
CA LYS A 30 1.50 -9.08 -6.25
C LYS A 30 1.94 -10.13 -7.28
N SER A 31 2.53 -9.71 -8.40
CA SER A 31 3.06 -10.63 -9.42
C SER A 31 4.20 -11.48 -8.88
N ILE A 32 5.16 -10.88 -8.16
CA ILE A 32 6.28 -11.60 -7.52
C ILE A 32 5.76 -12.64 -6.52
N LEU A 33 4.79 -12.27 -5.69
CA LEU A 33 4.18 -13.21 -4.74
C LEU A 33 3.45 -14.34 -5.48
N LYS A 34 2.70 -14.02 -6.55
CA LYS A 34 1.98 -15.02 -7.33
C LYS A 34 2.92 -16.02 -8.01
N GLU A 35 3.99 -15.53 -8.60
CA GLU A 35 5.01 -16.35 -9.26
C GLU A 35 5.72 -17.27 -8.26
N SER A 36 6.07 -16.73 -7.10
CA SER A 36 6.90 -17.44 -6.14
C SER A 36 6.12 -18.38 -5.21
N THR A 37 4.85 -18.10 -4.90
CA THR A 37 4.03 -18.93 -4.00
C THR A 37 2.89 -19.68 -4.70
N GLY A 38 2.58 -19.33 -5.95
CA GLY A 38 1.40 -19.83 -6.66
C GLY A 38 0.06 -19.25 -6.18
N LYS A 39 0.04 -18.39 -5.15
CA LYS A 39 -1.19 -17.83 -4.54
C LYS A 39 -1.45 -16.38 -4.93
N ASN A 40 -2.73 -15.99 -4.94
CA ASN A 40 -3.12 -14.60 -5.18
C ASN A 40 -3.25 -13.87 -3.84
N TYR A 41 -2.50 -12.78 -3.67
CA TYR A 41 -2.61 -11.90 -2.50
C TYR A 41 -3.22 -10.57 -2.88
N HIS A 42 -3.95 -9.97 -1.94
CA HIS A 42 -4.29 -8.56 -1.98
C HIS A 42 -3.13 -7.75 -1.39
N VAL A 43 -2.48 -6.93 -2.21
CA VAL A 43 -1.41 -6.04 -1.78
C VAL A 43 -1.98 -4.62 -1.75
N MET A 44 -2.25 -4.08 -0.56
CA MET A 44 -2.77 -2.72 -0.41
C MET A 44 -1.66 -1.69 -0.71
N PRO A 45 -1.82 -0.79 -1.69
CA PRO A 45 -0.88 0.31 -1.87
C PRO A 45 -1.00 1.30 -0.70
N VAL A 46 0.13 1.72 -0.15
CA VAL A 46 0.19 2.67 0.96
C VAL A 46 1.18 3.80 0.63
N ILE A 47 0.73 5.04 0.76
CA ILE A 47 1.54 6.26 0.66
C ILE A 47 1.56 6.91 2.04
N VAL A 48 2.76 7.21 2.52
CA VAL A 48 2.97 7.82 3.82
C VAL A 48 3.57 9.21 3.63
N PHE A 49 3.02 10.22 4.31
CA PHE A 49 3.55 11.58 4.35
C PHE A 49 4.05 11.93 5.77
N PRO A 50 5.35 11.71 6.07
CA PRO A 50 5.91 11.99 7.39
C PRO A 50 5.88 13.48 7.73
N GLY A 51 5.42 13.83 8.94
CA GLY A 51 5.36 15.22 9.41
C GLY A 51 4.21 16.06 8.82
N TRP A 52 3.34 15.47 8.00
CA TRP A 52 2.19 16.18 7.40
C TRP A 52 0.87 15.76 8.06
N PHE A 53 -0.05 16.73 8.17
CA PHE A 53 -1.45 16.44 8.44
C PHE A 53 -2.14 15.94 7.17
N VAL A 54 -2.71 14.73 7.22
CA VAL A 54 -3.41 14.11 6.09
C VAL A 54 -4.91 14.18 6.32
N GLN A 55 -5.62 14.87 5.41
CA GLN A 55 -7.07 14.94 5.42
C GLN A 55 -7.71 13.56 5.15
N PRO A 56 -8.88 13.27 5.74
CA PRO A 56 -9.61 12.03 5.46
C PRO A 56 -9.85 11.84 3.96
N MET A 57 -9.57 10.64 3.47
CA MET A 57 -9.78 10.28 2.08
C MET A 57 -11.28 10.04 1.78
N PRO A 58 -11.73 10.28 0.54
CA PRO A 58 -13.01 9.78 0.07
C PRO A 58 -13.08 8.25 0.15
N GLU A 59 -14.26 7.70 0.43
CA GLU A 59 -14.45 6.27 0.68
C GLU A 59 -14.07 5.39 -0.54
N TYR A 60 -14.37 5.85 -1.75
CA TYR A 60 -14.01 5.14 -2.98
C TYR A 60 -12.49 5.02 -3.15
N LEU A 61 -11.71 5.97 -2.63
CA LEU A 61 -10.26 5.98 -2.73
C LEU A 61 -9.63 5.11 -1.64
N LYS A 62 -10.17 5.12 -0.42
CA LYS A 62 -9.69 4.30 0.71
C LYS A 62 -9.63 2.81 0.41
N LYS A 63 -10.59 2.29 -0.38
CA LYS A 63 -10.64 0.88 -0.79
C LYS A 63 -9.57 0.51 -1.81
N ARG A 64 -9.00 1.51 -2.48
CA ARG A 64 -8.02 1.35 -3.57
C ARG A 64 -6.60 1.66 -3.12
N ILE A 65 -6.41 2.63 -2.23
CA ILE A 65 -5.10 3.09 -1.75
C ILE A 65 -5.23 3.74 -0.37
N TRP A 66 -4.21 3.58 0.47
CA TRP A 66 -4.11 4.30 1.74
C TRP A 66 -3.12 5.46 1.62
N ILE A 67 -3.57 6.67 1.94
CA ILE A 67 -2.73 7.88 2.04
C ILE A 67 -2.82 8.36 3.48
N LEU A 68 -1.72 8.24 4.22
CA LEU A 68 -1.70 8.37 5.68
C LEU A 68 -0.50 9.18 6.17
N ASN A 69 -0.58 9.66 7.41
CA ASN A 69 0.62 9.97 8.18
C ASN A 69 1.18 8.67 8.80
N PRO A 70 2.46 8.63 9.22
CA PRO A 70 3.07 7.41 9.76
C PRO A 70 2.33 6.84 10.98
N VAL A 71 1.80 7.71 11.85
CA VAL A 71 1.14 7.31 13.10
C VAL A 71 -0.17 6.56 12.84
N ALA A 72 -0.93 6.93 11.80
CA ALA A 72 -2.20 6.29 11.46
C ALA A 72 -2.07 4.91 10.82
N ILE A 73 -0.88 4.51 10.34
CA ILE A 73 -0.71 3.20 9.69
C ILE A 73 -1.09 2.06 10.64
N SER A 74 -0.67 2.16 11.91
CA SER A 74 -0.92 1.14 12.92
C SER A 74 -2.42 0.93 13.18
N SER A 75 -3.22 2.00 13.22
CA SER A 75 -4.66 1.90 13.44
C SER A 75 -5.40 1.35 12.21
N PHE A 76 -4.96 1.72 11.01
CA PHE A 76 -5.50 1.17 9.76
C PHE A 76 -5.27 -0.34 9.65
N ILE A 77 -4.04 -0.80 9.91
CA ILE A 77 -3.71 -2.24 9.89
C ILE A 77 -4.56 -3.00 10.92
N LYS A 78 -4.70 -2.49 12.15
CA LYS A 78 -5.50 -3.13 13.21
C LYS A 78 -7.00 -3.19 12.90
N SER A 79 -7.50 -2.26 12.09
CA SER A 79 -8.93 -2.19 11.74
C SER A 79 -9.26 -2.98 10.47
N GLU A 80 -8.26 -3.39 9.70
CA GLU A 80 -8.48 -4.16 8.48
C GLU A 80 -8.90 -5.60 8.84
N PRO A 81 -10.00 -6.12 8.27
CA PRO A 81 -10.41 -7.50 8.50
C PRO A 81 -9.34 -8.48 8.03
N ILE A 82 -9.11 -9.54 8.81
CA ILE A 82 -8.22 -10.64 8.44
C ILE A 82 -8.83 -11.39 7.25
N ARG A 83 -8.14 -11.37 6.11
CA ARG A 83 -8.57 -12.01 4.84
C ARG A 83 -7.66 -13.13 4.35
N ILE A 84 -6.56 -13.39 5.06
CA ILE A 84 -5.57 -14.41 4.70
C ILE A 84 -5.36 -15.34 5.88
N GLN A 85 -5.08 -16.62 5.59
CA GLN A 85 -4.68 -17.57 6.61
C GLN A 85 -3.26 -17.25 7.10
N GLU A 86 -2.97 -17.61 8.35
CA GLU A 86 -1.65 -17.41 8.96
C GLU A 86 -0.54 -18.13 8.19
N SER A 87 -0.79 -19.36 7.71
CA SER A 87 0.13 -20.10 6.84
C SER A 87 0.46 -19.34 5.55
N ASP A 88 -0.52 -18.68 4.95
CA ASP A 88 -0.35 -17.91 3.71
C ASP A 88 0.39 -16.59 3.95
N MET A 89 0.21 -15.99 5.13
CA MET A 89 1.00 -14.86 5.60
C MET A 89 2.47 -15.26 5.77
N HIS A 90 2.76 -16.37 6.45
CA HIS A 90 4.13 -16.86 6.63
C HIS A 90 4.80 -17.20 5.29
N LEU A 91 4.07 -17.84 4.38
CA LEU A 91 4.55 -18.13 3.03
C LEU A 91 4.92 -16.83 2.30
N ALA A 92 4.03 -15.82 2.28
CA ALA A 92 4.33 -14.53 1.67
C ALA A 92 5.57 -13.86 2.30
N ALA A 93 5.65 -13.83 3.63
CA ALA A 93 6.76 -13.22 4.36
C ALA A 93 8.11 -13.91 4.05
N PHE A 94 8.12 -15.24 3.95
CA PHE A 94 9.31 -16.01 3.59
C PHE A 94 9.80 -15.66 2.18
N HIS A 95 8.89 -15.67 1.19
CA HIS A 95 9.23 -15.39 -0.20
C HIS A 95 9.69 -13.94 -0.41
N ILE A 96 9.05 -12.96 0.24
CA ILE A 96 9.49 -11.55 0.21
C ILE A 96 10.89 -11.42 0.83
N SER A 97 11.11 -12.00 2.01
CA SER A 97 12.41 -11.93 2.69
C SER A 97 13.52 -12.58 1.86
N ARG A 98 13.22 -13.70 1.19
CA ARG A 98 14.15 -14.36 0.26
C ARG A 98 14.45 -13.47 -0.94
N TYR A 99 13.43 -12.90 -1.58
CA TYR A 99 13.59 -11.99 -2.71
C TYR A 99 14.52 -10.82 -2.35
N ILE A 100 14.25 -10.14 -1.23
CA ILE A 100 15.06 -9.01 -0.75
C ILE A 100 16.53 -9.41 -0.58
N ARG A 101 16.82 -10.58 0.01
CA ARG A 101 18.20 -11.06 0.21
C ARG A 101 18.93 -11.45 -1.07
N MET A 102 18.20 -11.75 -2.15
CA MET A 102 18.81 -12.13 -3.43
C MET A 102 19.19 -10.92 -4.29
N TYR A 103 18.54 -9.77 -4.06
CA TYR A 103 18.67 -8.58 -4.90
C TYR A 103 19.19 -7.34 -4.15
N ASN A 104 19.53 -7.48 -2.86
CA ASN A 104 20.33 -6.52 -2.08
C ASN A 104 21.69 -7.13 -1.77
#